data_AF-A0A0F9UQR5-F1
#
_entry.id   AF-A0A0F9UQR5-F1
#
_cell.length_a   1.000
_cell.length_b   1.000
_cell.length_c   1.000
_cell.angle_alpha   90.00
_cell.angle_beta   90.00
_cell.angle_gamma   90.00
#
_symmetry.space_group_name_H-M   'P 1'
#
loop_
_entity.id
_entity.type
_entity.pdbx_description
1 polymer ?
#
loop_
_entity_poly.entity_id
_entity_poly.type
_entity_poly.pdbx_seq_one_letter_code
_entity_poly.pdbx_strand_id
1 'polypeptide(L)'
;MSDKTMKTATLEEIREMDRRGELHHNPDAPEGPSLGADFWKDAELVYPEAKTPISLRVDKDVLDWFKAEGTGYQTRMNAVLRSFMEATRRKA
;
A
#
# COMPACT_ATOMS: atom_id res chain seq x y z
N MET A 1 -8.97 16.67 7.66
CA MET A 1 -9.50 15.37 8.08
C MET A 1 -8.43 14.34 7.77
N SER A 2 -7.65 13.88 8.75
CA SER A 2 -6.50 12.98 8.54
C SER A 2 -6.90 11.70 7.82
N ASP A 3 -6.16 11.37 6.76
CA ASP A 3 -6.32 10.15 5.99
C ASP A 3 -5.98 8.95 6.88
N LYS A 4 -6.99 8.13 7.17
CA LYS A 4 -6.99 7.07 8.20
C LYS A 4 -6.33 5.79 7.68
N THR A 5 -5.17 5.92 7.03
CA THR A 5 -4.40 4.76 6.53
C THR A 5 -3.20 4.44 7.42
N MET A 6 -2.60 5.45 8.06
CA MET A 6 -1.57 5.23 9.08
C MET A 6 -2.22 5.08 10.45
N LYS A 7 -2.06 3.89 11.05
CA LYS A 7 -2.33 3.68 12.48
C LYS A 7 -1.07 4.09 13.23
N THR A 8 -1.14 5.17 14.00
CA THR A 8 -0.08 5.52 14.94
C THR A 8 -0.28 4.68 16.20
N ALA A 9 0.75 3.93 16.59
CA ALA A 9 0.77 3.18 17.83
C ALA A 9 2.13 3.39 18.51
N THR A 10 2.12 3.49 19.82
CA THR A 10 3.32 3.48 20.66
C THR A 10 3.89 2.07 20.74
N LEU A 11 5.16 1.97 21.16
CA LEU A 11 5.81 0.67 21.36
C LEU A 11 5.08 -0.18 22.41
N GLU A 12 4.50 0.43 23.44
CA GLU A 12 3.74 -0.26 24.48
C GLU A 12 2.43 -0.83 23.93
N GLU A 13 1.71 -0.07 23.12
CA GLU A 13 0.47 -0.53 22.47
C GLU A 13 0.73 -1.71 21.53
N ILE A 14 1.82 -1.66 20.74
CA ILE A 14 2.21 -2.77 19.86
C ILE A 14 2.49 -4.04 20.67
N ARG A 15 3.20 -3.92 21.80
CA ARG A 15 3.51 -5.06 22.69
C ARG A 15 2.25 -5.64 23.35
N GLU A 16 1.25 -4.82 23.66
CA GLU A 16 -0.04 -5.29 24.19
C GLU A 16 -0.85 -6.02 23.11
N MET A 17 -0.87 -5.50 21.88
CA MET A 17 -1.52 -6.17 20.75
C MET A 17 -0.93 -7.55 20.46
N ASP A 18 0.40 -7.68 20.56
CA ASP A 18 1.10 -8.96 20.45
C ASP A 18 0.64 -9.95 21.53
N ARG A 19 0.64 -9.51 22.79
CA ARG A 19 0.18 -10.32 23.94
C ARG A 19 -1.26 -10.78 23.80
N ARG A 20 -2.11 -9.96 23.18
CA ARG A 20 -3.52 -10.27 22.90
C ARG A 20 -3.72 -11.15 21.67
N GLY A 21 -2.66 -11.48 20.93
CA GLY A 21 -2.73 -12.28 19.70
C GLY A 21 -3.37 -11.54 18.52
N GLU A 22 -3.36 -10.21 18.53
CA GLU A 22 -3.98 -9.39 17.50
C GLU A 22 -3.04 -9.08 16.33
N LEU A 23 -1.74 -9.27 16.54
CA LEU A 23 -0.74 -9.19 15.49
C LEU A 23 -0.79 -10.46 14.63
N HIS A 24 -1.14 -10.29 13.37
CA HIS A 24 -1.00 -11.36 12.38
C HIS A 24 0.48 -11.50 12.02
N HIS A 25 1.07 -12.64 12.35
CA HIS A 25 2.35 -13.08 11.81
C HIS A 25 2.17 -14.46 11.18
N ASN A 26 2.92 -14.74 10.12
CA ASN A 26 3.00 -16.08 9.56
C ASN A 26 4.15 -16.83 10.29
N PRO A 27 3.87 -17.89 11.07
CA PRO A 27 4.91 -18.63 11.80
C PRO A 27 5.86 -19.39 10.87
N ASP A 28 5.42 -19.70 9.66
CA ASP A 28 6.21 -20.41 8.65
C ASP A 28 6.91 -19.47 7.67
N ALA A 29 6.97 -18.16 7.99
CA ALA A 29 7.69 -17.21 7.17
C ALA A 29 9.20 -17.56 7.17
N PRO A 30 9.83 -17.72 6.00
CA PRO A 30 11.26 -17.96 5.94
C PRO A 30 12.02 -16.74 6.47
N GLU A 31 13.19 -16.97 7.08
CA GLU A 31 14.08 -15.88 7.46
C GLU A 31 14.45 -15.05 6.22
N GLY A 32 14.21 -13.75 6.30
CA GLY A 32 14.60 -12.82 5.25
C GLY A 32 16.13 -12.69 5.16
N PRO A 33 16.67 -12.32 4.00
CA PRO A 33 18.10 -12.04 3.87
C PRO A 33 18.49 -10.89 4.81
N SER A 34 19.66 -10.97 5.43
CA SER A 34 20.22 -9.86 6.19
C SER A 34 20.54 -8.71 5.24
N LEU A 35 19.73 -7.64 5.31
CA LEU A 35 19.96 -6.41 4.57
C LEU A 35 20.96 -5.57 5.38
N GLY A 36 22.26 -5.78 5.13
CA GLY A 36 23.35 -5.09 5.82
C GLY A 36 23.32 -3.57 5.67
N ALA A 37 24.23 -2.87 6.35
CA ALA A 37 24.24 -1.40 6.37
C ALA A 37 24.31 -0.76 4.97
N ASP A 38 25.01 -1.39 4.04
CA ASP A 38 25.14 -0.89 2.65
C ASP A 38 23.80 -0.81 1.91
N PHE A 39 22.84 -1.71 2.20
CA PHE A 39 21.51 -1.66 1.60
C PHE A 39 20.77 -0.37 1.95
N TRP A 40 20.97 0.13 3.18
CA TRP A 40 20.26 1.30 3.71
C TRP A 40 20.95 2.62 3.37
N LYS A 41 22.19 2.59 2.89
CA LYS A 41 23.00 3.79 2.62
C LYS A 41 22.31 4.74 1.62
N ASP A 42 21.63 4.16 0.63
CA ASP A 42 20.95 4.89 -0.44
C ASP A 42 19.41 4.78 -0.35
N ALA A 43 18.88 4.33 0.79
CA ALA A 43 17.44 4.16 0.96
C ALA A 43 16.74 5.54 0.98
N GLU A 44 15.80 5.74 0.06
CA GLU A 44 14.99 6.94 0.00
C GLU A 44 13.71 6.78 0.82
N LEU A 45 13.42 7.76 1.68
CA LEU A 45 12.18 7.79 2.44
C LEU A 45 11.02 8.23 1.54
N VAL A 46 10.26 7.25 1.06
CA VAL A 46 9.07 7.50 0.25
C VAL A 46 7.85 7.68 1.15
N TYR A 47 7.37 8.90 1.27
CA TYR A 47 6.08 9.17 1.91
C TYR A 47 4.94 8.85 0.95
N PRO A 48 3.91 8.11 1.38
CA PRO A 48 2.72 7.92 0.57
C PRO A 48 2.01 9.26 0.38
N GLU A 49 1.95 9.75 -0.85
CA GLU A 49 1.13 10.91 -1.18
C GLU A 49 -0.36 10.57 -1.02
N ALA A 50 -1.09 11.45 -0.34
CA ALA A 50 -2.52 11.34 -0.20
C ALA A 50 -3.19 11.43 -1.58
N LYS A 51 -4.10 10.50 -1.87
CA LYS A 51 -4.84 10.52 -3.14
C LYS A 51 -5.87 11.64 -3.11
N THR A 52 -5.98 12.41 -4.19
CA THR A 52 -7.04 13.42 -4.31
C THR A 52 -8.39 12.73 -4.58
N PRO A 53 -9.41 12.92 -3.72
CA PRO A 53 -10.73 12.37 -3.98
C PRO A 53 -11.40 13.15 -5.11
N ILE A 54 -11.77 12.46 -6.18
CA ILE A 54 -12.47 13.04 -7.33
C ILE A 54 -13.73 12.24 -7.65
N SER A 55 -14.70 12.89 -8.31
CA SER A 55 -15.82 12.19 -8.95
C SER A 55 -15.44 11.87 -10.39
N LEU A 56 -15.34 10.59 -10.72
CA LEU A 56 -14.99 10.09 -12.05
C LEU A 56 -16.08 9.14 -12.54
N ARG A 57 -16.45 9.25 -13.82
CA ARG A 57 -17.30 8.26 -14.50
C ARG A 57 -16.41 7.20 -15.14
N VAL A 58 -16.76 5.94 -14.93
CA VAL A 58 -16.08 4.77 -15.47
C VAL A 58 -17.15 3.84 -16.02
N ASP A 59 -16.83 3.13 -17.10
CA ASP A 59 -17.73 2.11 -17.66
C ASP A 59 -18.04 1.02 -16.63
N LYS A 60 -19.27 0.50 -16.71
CA LYS A 60 -19.81 -0.42 -15.71
C LYS A 60 -19.03 -1.72 -15.65
N ASP A 61 -18.69 -2.28 -16.80
CA ASP A 61 -17.93 -3.52 -16.95
C ASP A 61 -16.52 -3.41 -16.35
N VAL A 62 -15.84 -2.29 -16.58
CA VAL A 62 -14.52 -1.99 -16.00
C VAL A 62 -14.61 -1.93 -14.48
N LEU A 63 -15.61 -1.22 -13.94
CA LEU A 63 -15.81 -1.12 -12.50
C LEU A 63 -16.12 -2.49 -11.87
N ASP A 64 -16.99 -3.27 -12.52
CA ASP A 64 -17.38 -4.60 -12.04
C ASP A 64 -16.19 -5.57 -12.05
N TRP A 65 -15.32 -5.50 -13.07
CA TRP A 65 -14.09 -6.29 -13.15
C TRP A 65 -13.14 -6.03 -11.97
N PHE A 66 -12.84 -4.76 -11.67
CA PHE A 66 -11.98 -4.42 -10.52
C PHE A 66 -12.61 -4.81 -9.19
N LYS A 67 -13.93 -4.67 -9.04
CA LYS A 67 -14.65 -5.08 -7.82
C LYS A 67 -14.61 -6.59 -7.59
N ALA A 68 -14.60 -7.40 -8.65
CA ALA A 68 -14.52 -8.85 -8.55
C ALA A 68 -13.21 -9.33 -7.89
N GLU A 69 -12.15 -8.54 -7.96
CA GLU A 69 -10.87 -8.82 -7.27
C GLU A 69 -10.90 -8.53 -5.75
N GLY A 70 -12.05 -8.10 -5.21
CA GLY A 70 -12.26 -7.92 -3.77
C GLY A 70 -11.83 -6.56 -3.22
N THR A 71 -11.54 -6.52 -1.92
CA THR A 71 -11.18 -5.28 -1.22
C THR A 71 -9.93 -4.62 -1.84
N GLY A 72 -9.89 -3.29 -1.81
CA GLY A 72 -8.78 -2.52 -2.42
C GLY A 72 -8.87 -2.31 -3.94
N TYR A 73 -10.02 -2.60 -4.57
CA TYR A 73 -10.20 -2.43 -6.01
C TYR A 73 -9.87 -1.01 -6.52
N GLN A 74 -10.17 0.03 -5.74
CA GLN A 74 -9.82 1.41 -6.10
C GLN A 74 -8.31 1.64 -6.13
N THR A 75 -7.56 1.01 -5.21
CA THR A 75 -6.10 1.08 -5.18
C THR A 75 -5.50 0.40 -6.41
N ARG A 76 -6.02 -0.77 -6.80
CA ARG A 76 -5.59 -1.48 -8.02
C ARG A 76 -5.91 -0.69 -9.29
N MET A 77 -7.13 -0.15 -9.39
CA MET A 77 -7.54 0.72 -10.49
C MET A 77 -6.62 1.95 -10.61
N ASN A 78 -6.29 2.59 -9.49
CA ASN A 78 -5.36 3.73 -9.48
C ASN A 78 -3.93 3.34 -9.89
N ALA A 79 -3.46 2.14 -9.52
CA ALA A 79 -2.14 1.65 -9.93
C ALA A 79 -2.06 1.49 -11.46
N VAL A 80 -3.11 0.96 -12.09
CA VAL A 80 -3.19 0.84 -13.56
C VAL A 80 -3.13 2.21 -14.24
N LEU A 81 -3.91 3.18 -13.75
CA LEU A 81 -3.91 4.55 -14.27
C LEU A 81 -2.52 5.21 -14.16
N ARG A 82 -1.83 5.00 -13.03
CA ARG A 82 -0.46 5.50 -12.81
C ARG A 82 0.53 4.86 -13.78
N SER A 83 0.50 3.54 -13.94
CA SER A 83 1.40 2.84 -14.86
C SER A 83 1.21 3.31 -16.31
N PHE A 84 -0.03 3.56 -16.73
CA PHE A 84 -0.32 4.13 -18.05
C PHE A 84 0.24 5.55 -18.22
N MET A 85 0.05 6.41 -17.22
CA MET A 85 0.61 7.76 -17.20
C MET A 85 2.14 7.74 -17.31
N GLU A 86 2.83 6.92 -16.52
CA GLU A 86 4.30 6.82 -16.51
C GLU A 86 4.85 6.22 -17.81
N ALA A 87 4.17 5.23 -18.39
CA ALA A 87 4.54 4.68 -19.69
C ALA A 87 4.41 5.73 -20.82
N THR A 88 3.39 6.59 -20.74
CA THR A 88 3.18 7.67 -21.71
C THR A 88 4.23 8.77 -21.56
N ARG A 89 4.55 9.18 -20.33
CA ARG A 89 5.60 10.19 -20.06
C ARG A 89 6.99 9.78 -20.53
N ARG A 90 7.33 8.49 -20.48
CA ARG A 90 8.64 7.98 -20.95
C ARG A 90 8.81 7.98 -22.47
N LYS A 91 7.72 8.03 -23.24
CA LYS A 91 7.74 8.01 -24.70
C LYS A 91 7.78 9.41 -25.33
N ALA A 92 7.54 10.46 -24.54
CA ALA A 92 7.59 11.85 -24.93
C ALA A 92 8.94 12.45 -24.56
#